data_AF-A0AA39MJ12-F1
#
_entry.id   AF-A0AA39MJ12-F1
#
_cell.length_a   1.000
_cell.length_b   1.000
_cell.length_c   1.000
_cell.angle_alpha   90.00
_cell.angle_beta   90.00
_cell.angle_gamma   90.00
#
_symmetry.space_group_name_H-M   'P 1'
#
loop_
_entity.id
_entity.type
_entity.pdbx_description
1 polymer ?
#
loop_
_entity_poly.entity_id
_entity_poly.type
_entity_poly.pdbx_seq_one_letter_code
_entity_poly.pdbx_strand_id
1 'polypeptide(L)'
;MVLYMSTAKQRVGSIDIMEVFRLHHHFGQVIAYGLEFFNYKVLFHQEWSRSILKAIPHTATFINEGQELLISLLNMGKIMTLAADSSNTVATKPVHWPIGNATSNMAGNLILVQNMAYGFDLYKLPELIKTSSITMKTHTGIVTDVRFAENGSVAVGGSDAGKVVVMDLKQSVLIQELPHGQDWEAIQAVDTYSYSDCYLIASAGSTGSREPVICIWEKPTKLGVNRCRNSQQKVQLLLISLCILVFVFLIYKLALWREKVNGELDDYLYTLIEKAMAKEIEEMYSGRNLWADKRDLQKSNEMVKQAHNQVDRIKVTMYRQDINL
;
A
#
# COMPACT_ATOMS: atom_id res chain seq x y z
N MET A 1 19.74 -1.67 19.79
CA MET A 1 19.85 -0.22 19.51
C MET A 1 18.74 0.13 18.55
N VAL A 2 17.77 0.94 18.95
CA VAL A 2 16.64 1.33 18.08
C VAL A 2 16.84 2.78 17.69
N LEU A 3 16.93 3.06 16.39
CA LEU A 3 17.08 4.40 15.86
C LEU A 3 15.68 4.90 15.47
N TYR A 4 15.19 5.93 16.15
CA TYR A 4 13.98 6.64 15.75
C TYR A 4 14.41 7.94 15.08
N MET A 5 14.24 8.06 13.77
CA MET A 5 14.45 9.33 13.08
C MET A 5 13.11 10.07 13.01
N SER A 6 13.03 11.18 13.73
CA SER A 6 12.03 12.22 13.48
C SER A 6 12.74 13.40 12.85
N THR A 7 12.10 14.07 11.89
CA THR A 7 12.70 15.17 11.12
C THR A 7 11.83 16.40 11.25
N ALA A 8 12.39 17.50 11.75
CA ALA A 8 11.83 18.82 11.59
C ALA A 8 12.63 19.55 10.51
N LYS A 9 11.94 20.21 9.58
CA LYS A 9 12.58 21.03 8.55
C LYS A 9 12.45 22.49 8.95
N GLN A 10 13.57 23.13 9.28
CA GLN A 10 13.63 24.57 9.50
C GLN A 10 14.48 25.20 8.39
N ARG A 11 13.92 26.20 7.71
CA ARG A 11 14.62 26.90 6.62
C ARG A 11 15.24 28.17 7.17
N VAL A 12 16.57 28.23 7.25
CA VAL A 12 17.32 29.42 7.66
C VAL A 12 18.16 29.87 6.46
N GLY A 13 17.64 30.82 5.68
CA GLY A 13 18.29 31.30 4.46
C GLY A 13 18.25 30.27 3.31
N SER A 14 19.39 30.07 2.64
CA SER A 14 19.57 29.09 1.55
C SER A 14 20.01 27.69 2.02
N ILE A 15 20.14 27.48 3.32
CA ILE A 15 20.52 26.19 3.93
C ILE A 15 19.26 25.55 4.52
N ASP A 16 18.97 24.31 4.10
CA ASP A 16 17.97 23.46 4.73
C ASP A 16 18.65 22.76 5.92
N ILE A 17 18.31 23.18 7.14
CA ILE A 17 18.75 22.49 8.36
C ILE A 17 17.67 21.46 8.70
N MET A 18 18.09 20.21 8.86
CA MET A 18 17.21 19.14 9.32
C MET A 18 17.70 18.68 10.68
N GLU A 19 16.85 18.77 11.69
CA GLU A 19 17.16 18.22 12.99
C GLU A 19 16.74 16.75 13.02
N VAL A 20 17.65 15.86 13.41
CA VAL A 20 17.37 14.43 13.57
C VAL A 20 17.69 14.01 14.99
N PHE A 21 16.73 13.33 15.59
CA PHE A 21 16.87 12.82 16.93
C PHE A 21 17.29 11.36 16.93
N ARG A 22 17.98 10.94 18.00
CA ARG A 22 18.31 9.53 18.25
C ARG A 22 18.04 9.21 19.71
N LEU A 23 17.11 8.28 19.92
CA LEU A 23 16.81 7.74 21.25
C LEU A 23 17.71 6.55 21.56
N HIS A 24 18.33 6.54 22.74
CA HIS A 24 19.06 5.38 23.24
C HIS A 24 18.25 4.67 24.33
N HIS A 25 17.57 3.59 23.92
CA HIS A 25 16.57 2.85 24.68
C HIS A 25 17.04 2.24 26.04
N HIS A 26 18.33 1.96 26.25
CA HIS A 26 18.77 1.20 27.44
C HIS A 26 19.34 2.03 28.60
N PHE A 27 19.62 3.31 28.42
CA PHE A 27 20.21 4.16 29.48
C PHE A 27 19.41 5.43 29.77
N GLY A 28 18.17 5.50 29.29
CA GLY A 28 17.32 6.67 29.48
C GLY A 28 17.87 7.93 28.80
N GLN A 29 18.73 7.80 27.80
CA GLN A 29 19.41 8.94 27.18
C GLN A 29 18.73 9.33 25.87
N VAL A 30 18.45 10.62 25.73
CA VAL A 30 17.92 11.27 24.53
C VAL A 30 19.03 12.15 23.98
N ILE A 31 19.34 12.02 22.69
CA ILE A 31 20.40 12.78 22.04
C ILE A 31 19.82 13.45 20.80
N ALA A 32 20.08 14.76 20.67
CA ALA A 32 19.75 15.56 19.50
C ALA A 32 20.97 15.73 18.61
N TYR A 33 20.77 15.58 17.30
CA TYR A 33 21.80 15.85 16.30
C TYR A 33 21.29 16.87 15.29
N GLY A 34 22.11 17.87 14.99
CA GLY A 34 21.94 18.73 13.82
C GLY A 34 22.51 18.03 12.59
N LEU A 35 21.80 18.12 11.46
CA LEU A 35 22.32 17.67 10.16
C LEU A 35 22.56 18.86 9.25
N GLU A 36 23.75 18.86 8.67
CA GLU A 36 24.13 19.79 7.62
C GLU A 36 24.35 19.01 6.32
N PHE A 37 23.58 19.38 5.28
CA PHE A 37 23.70 18.81 3.95
C PHE A 37 24.63 19.66 3.09
N PHE A 38 25.74 19.08 2.67
CA PHE A 38 26.61 19.58 1.61
C PHE A 38 26.40 18.73 0.37
N ASN A 39 26.69 19.27 -0.82
CA ASN A 39 26.42 18.63 -2.12
C ASN A 39 26.75 17.12 -2.23
N TYR A 40 27.74 16.64 -1.49
CA TYR A 40 28.17 15.23 -1.49
C TYR A 40 28.43 14.68 -0.08
N LYS A 41 28.02 15.38 0.98
CA LYS A 41 28.32 14.99 2.38
C LYS A 41 27.21 15.41 3.32
N VAL A 42 26.85 14.53 4.24
CA VAL A 42 26.00 14.87 5.40
C VAL A 42 26.90 14.91 6.62
N LEU A 43 26.94 16.06 7.31
CA LEU A 43 27.59 16.19 8.61
C LEU A 43 26.56 16.03 9.72
N PHE A 44 26.95 15.34 10.79
CA PHE A 44 26.18 15.19 12.00
C PHE A 44 26.97 15.81 13.13
N HIS A 45 26.38 16.74 13.87
CA HIS A 45 26.94 17.24 15.12
C HIS A 45 25.91 17.07 16.23
N GLN A 46 26.37 16.68 17.41
CA GLN A 46 25.50 16.54 18.57
C GLN A 46 25.18 17.94 19.10
N GLU A 47 23.90 18.30 19.11
CA GLU A 47 23.44 19.59 19.68
C GLU A 47 23.36 19.50 21.20
N TRP A 48 22.66 18.48 21.71
CA TRP A 48 22.55 18.25 23.14
C TRP A 48 22.31 16.78 23.46
N SER A 49 22.52 16.43 24.73
CA SER A 49 22.20 15.12 25.28
C SER A 49 21.56 15.26 26.66
N ARG A 50 20.50 14.50 26.91
CA ARG A 50 19.76 14.51 28.16
C ARG A 50 19.57 13.09 28.70
N SER A 51 19.91 12.88 29.96
CA SER A 51 19.59 11.65 30.69
C SER A 51 18.28 11.80 31.45
N ILE A 52 17.38 10.83 31.28
CA ILE A 52 16.08 10.73 31.94
C ILE A 52 16.15 9.53 32.88
N LEU A 53 16.45 9.81 34.15
CA LEU A 53 16.68 8.80 35.18
C LEU A 53 15.47 7.88 35.34
N LYS A 54 15.73 6.56 35.36
CA LYS A 54 14.72 5.49 35.55
C LYS A 54 13.63 5.46 34.47
N ALA A 55 13.83 6.13 33.34
CA ALA A 55 12.89 6.10 32.23
C ALA A 55 13.49 5.39 31.02
N ILE A 56 12.63 4.78 30.20
CA ILE A 56 12.94 4.22 28.90
C ILE A 56 12.23 5.07 27.85
N PRO A 57 12.91 6.06 27.24
CA PRO A 57 12.39 6.77 26.08
C PRO A 57 12.11 5.79 24.97
N HIS A 58 10.87 5.79 24.48
CA HIS A 58 10.44 4.82 23.48
C HIS A 58 10.17 5.49 22.13
N THR A 59 9.25 6.46 22.07
CA THR A 59 9.06 7.28 20.87
C THR A 59 9.39 8.73 21.12
N ALA A 60 9.81 9.41 20.05
CA ALA A 60 9.94 10.85 20.03
C ALA A 60 9.40 11.41 18.72
N THR A 61 8.70 12.53 18.81
CA THR A 61 8.16 13.25 17.66
C THR A 61 8.28 14.74 17.90
N PHE A 62 8.56 15.50 16.85
CA PHE A 62 8.49 16.95 16.93
C PHE A 62 7.05 17.43 16.91
N ILE A 63 6.81 18.46 17.70
CA ILE A 63 5.55 19.20 17.77
C ILE A 63 5.85 20.69 17.71
N ASN A 64 4.80 21.52 17.66
CA ASN A 64 4.93 22.98 17.64
C ASN A 64 5.94 23.47 16.57
N GLU A 65 5.75 23.01 15.33
CA GLU A 65 6.61 23.34 14.18
C GLU A 65 8.09 23.00 14.35
N GLY A 66 8.42 22.00 15.19
CA GLY A 66 9.79 21.59 15.44
C GLY A 66 10.45 22.27 16.63
N GLN A 67 9.78 23.23 17.28
CA GLN A 67 10.33 23.93 18.45
C GLN A 67 10.36 23.05 19.71
N GLU A 68 9.54 22.00 19.72
CA GLU A 68 9.38 21.12 20.87
C GLU A 68 9.48 19.65 20.45
N LEU A 69 10.16 18.86 21.28
CA LEU A 69 10.30 17.42 21.15
C LEU A 69 9.42 16.73 22.18
N LEU A 70 8.42 16.00 21.71
CA LEU A 70 7.59 15.16 22.54
C LEU A 70 8.15 13.75 22.63
N ILE A 71 8.29 13.24 23.86
CA ILE A 71 8.89 11.93 24.16
C ILE A 71 7.90 11.11 24.98
N SER A 72 7.64 9.88 24.53
CA SER A 72 6.92 8.88 25.33
C SER A 72 7.90 8.05 26.15
N LEU A 73 7.60 7.89 27.44
CA LEU A 73 8.42 7.12 28.39
C LEU A 73 7.70 5.81 28.72
N LEU A 74 8.19 4.70 28.18
CA LEU A 74 7.55 3.38 28.19
C LEU A 74 7.20 2.93 29.61
N ASN A 75 8.19 2.81 30.49
CA ASN A 75 8.04 2.21 31.81
C ASN A 75 7.46 3.16 32.88
N MET A 76 7.48 4.47 32.64
CA MET A 76 7.02 5.46 33.61
C MET A 76 5.58 5.89 33.41
N GLY A 77 4.98 5.60 32.25
CA GLY A 77 3.69 6.15 31.87
C GLY A 77 3.74 7.68 31.89
N LYS A 78 4.70 8.29 31.20
CA LYS A 78 4.83 9.75 31.15
C LYS A 78 5.08 10.20 29.73
N ILE A 79 4.42 11.27 29.34
CA ILE A 79 4.75 12.04 28.14
C ILE A 79 5.53 13.26 28.62
N MET A 80 6.70 13.48 28.04
CA MET A 80 7.57 14.61 28.35
C MET A 80 7.76 15.45 27.09
N THR A 81 7.63 16.76 27.22
CA THR A 81 7.95 17.69 26.14
C THR A 81 9.21 18.46 26.50
N LEU A 82 10.17 18.49 25.57
CA LEU A 82 11.44 19.19 25.69
C LEU A 82 11.50 20.32 24.67
N ALA A 83 12.17 21.42 25.01
CA ALA A 83 12.55 22.42 24.02
C ALA A 83 13.61 21.82 23.09
N ALA A 84 13.42 21.96 21.78
CA ALA A 84 14.29 21.35 20.77
C ALA A 84 15.71 21.95 20.77
N ASP A 85 15.87 23.20 21.21
CA ASP A 85 17.15 23.94 21.21
C ASP A 85 18.05 23.66 22.43
N SER A 86 17.45 23.34 23.58
CA SER A 86 18.13 23.42 24.88
C SER A 86 17.94 22.18 25.74
N SER A 87 17.16 21.20 25.27
CA SER A 87 16.72 20.02 26.03
C SER A 87 15.91 20.32 27.29
N ASN A 88 15.56 21.59 27.57
CA ASN A 88 14.83 21.99 28.76
C ASN A 88 13.43 21.37 28.78
N THR A 89 12.93 20.95 29.95
CA THR A 89 11.56 20.43 30.03
C THR A 89 10.57 21.58 29.90
N VAL A 90 9.71 21.50 28.88
CA VAL A 90 8.56 22.40 28.71
C VAL A 90 7.38 21.89 29.51
N ALA A 91 7.06 20.59 29.36
CA ALA A 91 5.92 19.98 30.03
C ALA A 91 6.19 18.52 30.39
N THR A 92 5.45 18.00 31.38
CA THR A 92 5.41 16.57 31.68
C THR A 92 4.00 16.20 32.10
N LYS A 93 3.44 15.19 31.43
CA LYS A 93 2.10 14.67 31.70
C LYS A 93 2.19 13.21 32.15
N PRO A 94 1.71 12.86 33.36
CA PRO A 94 1.54 11.47 33.72
C PRO A 94 0.37 10.86 32.92
N VAL A 95 0.62 9.66 32.43
CA VAL A 95 -0.30 8.74 31.80
C VAL A 95 -0.41 7.57 32.77
N HIS A 96 -1.62 7.14 33.12
CA HIS A 96 -1.81 6.19 34.22
C HIS A 96 -1.13 4.82 34.02
N TRP A 97 -0.64 4.53 32.81
CA TRP A 97 -0.10 3.23 32.40
C TRP A 97 1.13 3.36 31.52
N PRO A 98 1.94 2.29 31.41
CA PRO A 98 3.01 2.20 30.43
C PRO A 98 2.54 2.56 29.01
N ILE A 99 3.36 3.36 28.34
CA ILE A 99 3.07 3.83 26.98
C ILE A 99 3.84 2.95 26.02
N GLY A 100 3.12 2.16 25.23
CA GLY A 100 3.78 1.30 24.27
C GLY A 100 4.31 2.11 23.10
N ASN A 101 3.48 2.95 22.48
CA ASN A 101 3.88 3.82 21.38
C ASN A 101 3.09 5.14 21.43
N ALA A 102 3.58 6.20 20.80
CA ALA A 102 2.87 7.45 20.64
C ALA A 102 3.26 8.14 19.33
N THR A 103 2.26 8.70 18.65
CA THR A 103 2.41 9.41 17.37
C THR A 103 1.60 10.70 17.37
N SER A 104 2.04 11.71 16.62
CA SER A 104 1.29 12.95 16.39
C SER A 104 0.58 12.93 15.03
N ASN A 105 -0.53 13.64 14.91
CA ASN A 105 -1.16 13.83 13.61
C ASN A 105 -0.39 14.86 12.78
N MET A 106 -0.67 14.92 11.47
CA MET A 106 -0.01 15.85 10.54
C MET A 106 -0.21 17.32 10.91
N ALA A 107 -1.35 17.67 11.52
CA ALA A 107 -1.63 19.03 11.98
C ALA A 107 -0.89 19.39 13.28
N GLY A 108 -0.22 18.44 13.93
CA GLY A 108 0.55 18.67 15.16
C GLY A 108 -0.29 19.05 16.37
N ASN A 109 -1.61 18.86 16.34
CA ASN A 109 -2.53 19.28 17.40
C ASN A 109 -3.15 18.10 18.19
N LEU A 110 -2.90 16.86 17.74
CA LEU A 110 -3.36 15.64 18.40
C LEU A 110 -2.21 14.64 18.55
N ILE A 111 -2.27 13.86 19.62
CA ILE A 111 -1.38 12.71 19.86
C ILE A 111 -2.24 11.49 20.12
N LEU A 112 -1.89 10.41 19.47
CA LEU A 112 -2.43 9.10 19.72
C LEU A 112 -1.40 8.27 20.49
N VAL A 113 -1.83 7.69 21.60
CA VAL A 113 -0.97 6.97 22.54
C VAL A 113 -1.50 5.55 22.69
N GLN A 114 -0.65 4.55 22.45
CA GLN A 114 -0.93 3.18 22.82
C GLN A 114 -0.75 3.02 24.34
N ASN A 115 -1.86 2.89 25.04
CA ASN A 115 -1.92 2.55 26.45
C ASN A 115 -1.90 1.02 26.59
N MET A 116 -0.78 0.49 27.08
CA MET A 116 -0.53 -0.96 27.11
C MET A 116 -1.55 -1.74 27.97
N ALA A 117 -2.26 -1.07 28.89
CA ALA A 117 -3.25 -1.70 29.75
C ALA A 117 -4.64 -1.75 29.12
N TYR A 118 -5.05 -0.71 28.38
CA TYR A 118 -6.45 -0.53 28.01
C TYR A 118 -6.70 -0.23 26.53
N GLY A 119 -5.69 -0.12 25.67
CA GLY A 119 -5.86 0.16 24.24
C GLY A 119 -5.23 1.48 23.85
N PHE A 120 -6.04 2.47 23.47
CA PHE A 120 -5.52 3.73 22.91
C PHE A 120 -6.14 4.96 23.58
N ASP A 121 -5.32 5.97 23.81
CA ASP A 121 -5.73 7.26 24.37
C ASP A 121 -5.42 8.37 23.35
N LEU A 122 -6.36 9.32 23.17
CA LEU A 122 -6.18 10.50 22.32
C LEU A 122 -5.97 11.73 23.19
N TYR A 123 -4.93 12.50 22.90
CA TYR A 123 -4.57 13.73 23.60
C TYR A 123 -4.58 14.92 22.65
N LYS A 124 -5.00 16.08 23.16
CA LYS A 124 -4.88 17.37 22.47
C LYS A 124 -3.61 18.10 22.89
N LEU A 125 -2.91 18.68 21.91
CA LEU A 125 -1.75 19.54 22.09
C LEU A 125 -2.15 21.03 22.08
N PRO A 126 -1.36 21.90 22.74
CA PRO A 126 -0.14 21.60 23.50
C PRO A 126 -0.38 21.10 24.93
N GLU A 127 -1.59 21.23 25.47
CA GLU A 127 -1.85 21.05 26.91
C GLU A 127 -1.84 19.58 27.39
N LEU A 128 -1.70 18.62 26.47
CA LEU A 128 -1.77 17.18 26.74
C LEU A 128 -3.05 16.83 27.51
N ILE A 129 -4.17 17.36 27.06
CA ILE A 129 -5.51 17.06 27.60
C ILE A 129 -6.01 15.78 26.94
N LYS A 130 -6.27 14.75 27.74
CA LYS A 130 -6.88 13.52 27.26
C LYS A 130 -8.29 13.81 26.79
N THR A 131 -8.55 13.59 25.50
CA THR A 131 -9.85 13.85 24.86
C THR A 131 -10.72 12.60 24.90
N SER A 132 -10.15 11.44 24.63
CA SER A 132 -10.90 10.18 24.63
C SER A 132 -10.00 8.96 24.85
N SER A 133 -10.64 7.82 25.07
CA SER A 133 -10.02 6.50 25.16
C SER A 133 -10.80 5.51 24.33
N ILE A 134 -10.10 4.69 23.57
CA ILE A 134 -10.66 3.54 22.87
C ILE A 134 -10.19 2.29 23.60
N THR A 135 -11.14 1.64 24.28
CA THR A 135 -10.82 0.48 25.10
C THR A 135 -10.70 -0.78 24.25
N MET A 136 -9.65 -1.55 24.47
CA MET A 136 -9.43 -2.82 23.80
C MET A 136 -9.04 -3.92 24.80
N LYS A 137 -9.38 -5.16 24.43
CA LYS A 137 -8.89 -6.34 25.14
C LYS A 137 -7.42 -6.51 24.79
N THR A 138 -6.54 -6.23 25.74
CA THR A 138 -5.12 -6.55 25.66
C THR A 138 -4.85 -7.76 26.55
N HIS A 139 -4.10 -8.72 26.06
CA HIS A 139 -3.83 -9.98 26.75
C HIS A 139 -2.41 -10.05 27.33
N THR A 140 -1.45 -9.41 26.65
CA THR A 140 -0.02 -9.65 26.87
C THR A 140 0.76 -8.39 27.24
N GLY A 141 0.13 -7.21 27.18
CA GLY A 141 0.80 -5.94 27.43
C GLY A 141 2.00 -5.73 26.50
N ILE A 142 1.92 -6.23 25.26
CA ILE A 142 2.98 -6.05 24.26
C ILE A 142 2.89 -4.66 23.63
N VAL A 143 4.05 -4.06 23.38
CA VAL A 143 4.16 -2.81 22.63
C VAL A 143 3.75 -3.04 21.18
N THR A 144 2.77 -2.28 20.70
CA THR A 144 2.30 -2.27 19.32
C THR A 144 2.34 -0.85 18.75
N ASP A 145 2.53 -0.73 17.44
CA ASP A 145 2.51 0.59 16.80
C ASP A 145 1.07 1.10 16.65
N VAL A 146 0.95 2.42 16.55
CA VAL A 146 -0.31 3.13 16.33
C VAL A 146 -0.08 4.36 15.45
N ARG A 147 -0.96 4.56 14.47
CA ARG A 147 -0.84 5.60 13.44
C ARG A 147 -2.18 6.29 13.16
N PHE A 148 -2.10 7.57 12.78
CA PHE A 148 -3.24 8.29 12.23
C PHE A 148 -3.43 7.94 10.75
N ALA A 149 -4.64 7.58 10.36
CA ALA A 149 -5.04 7.31 8.98
C ALA A 149 -6.17 8.22 8.53
N GLU A 150 -6.53 8.15 7.25
CA GLU A 150 -7.67 8.89 6.67
C GLU A 150 -7.64 10.38 7.03
N ASN A 151 -6.48 11.01 6.80
CA ASN A 151 -6.22 12.42 7.14
C ASN A 151 -6.50 12.77 8.61
N GLY A 152 -6.25 11.84 9.53
CA GLY A 152 -6.40 12.04 10.97
C GLY A 152 -7.82 11.84 11.50
N SER A 153 -8.75 11.34 10.68
CA SER A 153 -10.10 10.98 11.14
C SER A 153 -10.17 9.59 11.78
N VAL A 154 -9.20 8.74 11.48
CA VAL A 154 -9.13 7.35 11.93
C VAL A 154 -7.78 7.08 12.59
N ALA A 155 -7.78 6.17 13.55
CA ALA A 155 -6.59 5.58 14.13
C ALA A 155 -6.45 4.12 13.71
N VAL A 156 -5.23 3.69 13.44
CA VAL A 156 -4.90 2.31 13.11
C VAL A 156 -3.83 1.82 14.08
N GLY A 157 -4.07 0.69 14.73
CA GLY A 157 -3.13 0.10 15.68
C GLY A 157 -2.95 -1.39 15.47
N GLY A 158 -1.84 -1.94 15.94
CA GLY A 158 -1.67 -3.38 16.04
C GLY A 158 -2.28 -3.95 17.32
N SER A 159 -2.74 -5.20 17.29
CA SER A 159 -3.19 -5.95 18.47
C SER A 159 -2.24 -7.11 18.81
N ASP A 160 -2.38 -7.66 20.01
CA ASP A 160 -1.71 -8.91 20.41
C ASP A 160 -2.49 -10.18 20.04
N ALA A 161 -3.56 -10.02 19.25
CA ALA A 161 -4.44 -11.09 18.80
C ALA A 161 -4.41 -11.26 17.28
N GLY A 162 -3.28 -10.97 16.63
CA GLY A 162 -3.07 -11.16 15.19
C GLY A 162 -3.85 -10.20 14.30
N LYS A 163 -4.37 -9.09 14.83
CA LYS A 163 -5.25 -8.19 14.10
C LYS A 163 -4.67 -6.79 14.02
N VAL A 164 -4.94 -6.12 12.92
CA VAL A 164 -4.85 -4.66 12.83
C VAL A 164 -6.22 -4.11 13.16
N VAL A 165 -6.28 -3.13 14.03
CA VAL A 165 -7.53 -2.50 14.46
C VAL A 165 -7.64 -1.10 13.89
N VAL A 166 -8.83 -0.78 13.40
CA VAL A 166 -9.18 0.51 12.82
C VAL A 166 -10.25 1.14 13.70
N MET A 167 -10.03 2.38 14.11
CA MET A 167 -10.82 3.08 15.11
C MET A 167 -11.25 4.45 14.62
N ASP A 168 -12.53 4.78 14.78
CA ASP A 168 -13.06 6.13 14.53
C ASP A 168 -12.67 7.03 15.71
N LEU A 169 -11.89 8.08 15.45
CA LEU A 169 -11.43 9.01 16.48
C LEU A 169 -12.51 9.97 16.96
N LYS A 170 -13.49 10.31 16.11
CA LYS A 170 -14.60 11.20 16.45
C LYS A 170 -15.56 10.50 17.41
N GLN A 171 -15.89 9.25 17.12
CA GLN A 171 -16.78 8.43 17.94
C GLN A 171 -16.04 7.70 19.07
N SER A 172 -14.71 7.60 18.96
CA SER A 172 -13.86 6.86 19.90
C SER A 172 -14.28 5.39 20.05
N VAL A 173 -14.59 4.75 18.91
CA VAL A 173 -14.98 3.33 18.85
C VAL A 173 -14.12 2.55 17.88
N LEU A 174 -13.95 1.26 18.16
CA LEU A 174 -13.42 0.29 17.21
C LEU A 174 -14.45 0.11 16.08
N ILE A 175 -14.04 0.36 14.84
CA ILE A 175 -14.91 0.23 13.67
C ILE A 175 -14.61 -1.02 12.84
N GLN A 176 -13.36 -1.50 12.85
CA GLN A 176 -12.98 -2.66 12.05
C GLN A 176 -11.77 -3.38 12.64
N GLU A 177 -11.72 -4.70 12.45
CA GLU A 177 -10.53 -5.52 12.66
C GLU A 177 -10.12 -6.17 11.33
N LEU A 178 -8.84 -6.08 10.98
CA LEU A 178 -8.26 -6.66 9.77
C LEU A 178 -7.39 -7.88 10.17
N PRO A 179 -7.68 -9.08 9.66
CA PRO A 179 -6.98 -10.30 10.06
C PRO A 179 -5.60 -10.40 9.40
N HIS A 180 -4.53 -10.30 10.19
CA HIS A 180 -3.15 -10.40 9.68
C HIS A 180 -2.50 -11.73 10.08
N GLY A 181 -2.42 -11.98 11.39
CA GLY A 181 -1.79 -13.15 11.99
C GLY A 181 -2.81 -14.08 12.66
N GLN A 182 -2.29 -15.02 13.43
CA GLN A 182 -3.10 -15.86 14.32
C GLN A 182 -3.47 -15.11 15.62
N ASP A 183 -4.48 -15.59 16.35
CA ASP A 183 -5.02 -14.95 17.56
C ASP A 183 -4.02 -14.80 18.73
N TRP A 184 -2.78 -15.27 18.59
CA TRP A 184 -1.69 -15.16 19.57
C TRP A 184 -0.46 -14.41 19.04
N GLU A 185 -0.50 -13.93 17.80
CA GLU A 185 0.61 -13.20 17.18
C GLU A 185 0.46 -11.70 17.41
N ALA A 186 1.50 -11.03 17.88
CA ALA A 186 1.46 -9.59 18.05
C ALA A 186 1.76 -8.85 16.75
N ILE A 187 0.89 -7.93 16.38
CA ILE A 187 1.13 -6.97 15.29
C ILE A 187 1.85 -5.78 15.89
N GLN A 188 3.17 -5.74 15.73
CA GLN A 188 4.02 -4.77 16.43
C GLN A 188 4.33 -3.53 15.60
N ALA A 189 4.21 -3.61 14.27
CA ALA A 189 4.50 -2.52 13.37
C ALA A 189 3.29 -2.25 12.48
N VAL A 190 2.91 -0.99 12.41
CA VAL A 190 1.83 -0.47 11.57
C VAL A 190 2.31 0.86 11.01
N ASP A 191 2.14 1.04 9.70
CA ASP A 191 2.28 2.34 9.07
C ASP A 191 1.09 2.64 8.17
N THR A 192 0.82 3.91 7.94
CA THR A 192 -0.36 4.36 7.20
C THR A 192 0.00 5.47 6.26
N TYR A 193 -0.61 5.47 5.08
CA TYR A 193 -0.40 6.51 4.10
C TYR A 193 -1.72 6.90 3.43
N SER A 194 -1.91 8.20 3.20
CA SER A 194 -3.11 8.74 2.55
C SER A 194 -2.75 9.35 1.20
N TYR A 195 -3.32 8.81 0.13
CA TYR A 195 -3.37 9.42 -1.20
C TYR A 195 -4.72 10.10 -1.44
N SER A 196 -4.82 10.82 -2.56
CA SER A 196 -6.10 11.44 -2.98
C SER A 196 -7.13 10.38 -3.42
N ASP A 197 -6.69 9.24 -3.95
CA ASP A 197 -7.52 8.16 -4.46
C ASP A 197 -7.58 6.91 -3.57
N CYS A 198 -6.67 6.72 -2.63
CA CYS A 198 -6.75 5.62 -1.66
C CYS A 198 -6.11 5.94 -0.31
N TYR A 199 -6.48 5.16 0.70
CA TYR A 199 -5.80 5.06 1.98
C TYR A 199 -5.13 3.70 2.07
N LEU A 200 -3.89 3.68 2.55
CA LEU A 200 -3.07 2.49 2.68
C LEU A 200 -2.73 2.25 4.14
N ILE A 201 -2.73 0.97 4.52
CA ILE A 201 -2.21 0.49 5.80
C ILE A 201 -1.19 -0.59 5.48
N ALA A 202 0.01 -0.46 6.02
CA ALA A 202 1.01 -1.51 6.06
C ALA A 202 1.10 -2.05 7.48
N SER A 203 1.21 -3.36 7.62
CA SER A 203 1.30 -4.00 8.93
C SER A 203 2.33 -5.12 8.90
N ALA A 204 3.03 -5.30 10.01
CA ALA A 204 3.97 -6.39 10.24
C ALA A 204 3.88 -6.85 11.71
N GLY A 205 3.91 -8.17 11.90
CA GLY A 205 3.87 -8.79 13.22
C GLY A 205 5.13 -9.59 13.54
N SER A 206 5.25 -9.98 14.80
CA SER A 206 6.23 -10.98 15.21
C SER A 206 5.75 -12.36 14.78
N THR A 207 6.55 -13.08 14.00
CA THR A 207 6.25 -14.45 13.61
C THR A 207 6.96 -15.41 14.55
N GLY A 208 6.23 -15.93 15.55
CA GLY A 208 6.77 -16.93 16.48
C GLY A 208 7.11 -18.27 15.79
N SER A 209 6.51 -18.57 14.64
CA SER A 209 6.71 -19.87 13.96
C SER A 209 6.52 -19.87 12.43
N ARG A 210 6.38 -18.71 11.77
CA ARG A 210 6.12 -18.57 10.33
C ARG A 210 7.10 -17.63 9.65
N GLU A 211 7.14 -17.70 8.32
CA GLU A 211 7.84 -16.69 7.52
C GLU A 211 7.26 -15.30 7.80
N PRO A 212 8.09 -14.26 7.93
CA PRO A 212 7.61 -12.90 8.17
C PRO A 212 6.72 -12.44 7.01
N VAL A 213 5.51 -11.99 7.33
CA VAL A 213 4.52 -11.48 6.36
C VAL A 213 4.25 -10.01 6.62
N ILE A 214 4.33 -9.22 5.55
CA ILE A 214 3.84 -7.84 5.53
C ILE A 214 2.50 -7.85 4.80
N CYS A 215 1.46 -7.33 5.47
CA CYS A 215 0.13 -7.16 4.89
C CYS A 215 -0.07 -5.70 4.50
N ILE A 216 -0.49 -5.50 3.25
CA ILE A 216 -0.89 -4.19 2.72
C ILE A 216 -2.39 -4.19 2.50
N TRP A 217 -3.06 -3.22 3.12
CA TRP A 217 -4.50 -2.99 3.04
C TRP A 217 -4.77 -1.70 2.29
N GLU A 218 -5.76 -1.70 1.40
CA GLU A 218 -6.13 -0.54 0.61
C GLU A 218 -7.63 -0.24 0.73
N LYS A 219 -7.96 1.02 1.04
CA LYS A 219 -9.32 1.56 0.99
C LYS A 219 -9.40 2.66 -0.08
N PRO A 220 -10.14 2.45 -1.18
CA PRO A 220 -10.29 3.50 -2.18
C PRO A 220 -11.14 4.67 -1.64
N THR A 221 -10.76 5.90 -1.96
CA THR A 221 -11.58 7.09 -1.68
C THR A 221 -12.70 7.19 -2.72
N LYS A 222 -13.70 8.05 -2.48
CA LYS A 222 -14.74 8.36 -3.49
C LYS A 222 -14.11 8.80 -4.82
N LEU A 223 -13.02 9.55 -4.78
CA LEU A 223 -12.28 9.96 -5.98
C LEU A 223 -11.60 8.76 -6.65
N GLY A 224 -10.99 7.86 -5.89
CA GLY A 224 -10.38 6.65 -6.43
C GLY A 224 -11.38 5.71 -7.08
N VAL A 225 -12.54 5.50 -6.45
CA VAL A 225 -13.64 4.70 -7.03
C VAL A 225 -14.09 5.32 -8.36
N ASN A 226 -14.31 6.63 -8.40
CA ASN A 226 -14.71 7.34 -9.62
C ASN A 226 -13.62 7.25 -10.72
N ARG A 227 -12.35 7.36 -10.35
CA ARG A 227 -11.21 7.25 -11.28
C ARG A 227 -11.11 5.85 -11.87
N CYS A 228 -11.24 4.82 -11.04
CA CYS A 228 -11.24 3.42 -11.48
C CYS A 228 -12.42 3.14 -12.41
N ARG A 229 -13.62 3.61 -12.06
CA ARG A 229 -14.82 3.48 -12.91
C ARG A 229 -14.65 4.16 -14.26
N ASN A 230 -14.11 5.39 -14.27
CA ASN A 230 -13.86 6.12 -15.51
C ASN A 230 -12.78 5.43 -16.37
N SER A 231 -11.74 4.86 -15.75
CA SER A 231 -10.72 4.08 -16.45
C SER A 231 -11.33 2.82 -17.08
N GLN A 232 -12.14 2.08 -16.32
CA GLN A 232 -12.86 0.90 -16.84
C GLN A 232 -13.81 1.26 -17.99
N GLN A 233 -14.55 2.37 -17.89
CA GLN A 233 -15.41 2.86 -18.96
C GLN A 233 -14.61 3.19 -20.23
N LYS A 234 -13.45 3.84 -20.10
CA LYS A 234 -12.56 4.11 -21.25
C LYS A 234 -12.06 2.82 -21.89
N VAL A 235 -11.65 1.83 -21.09
CA VAL A 235 -11.21 0.52 -21.61
C VAL A 235 -12.35 -0.20 -22.32
N GLN A 236 -13.55 -0.21 -21.73
CA GLN A 236 -14.74 -0.78 -22.36
C GLN A 236 -15.09 -0.07 -23.67
N LEU A 237 -15.04 1.26 -23.71
CA LEU A 237 -15.27 2.04 -24.93
C LEU A 237 -14.24 1.75 -26.01
N LEU A 238 -12.95 1.63 -25.65
CA LEU A 238 -11.89 1.24 -26.59
C LEU A 238 -12.11 -0.18 -27.13
N LEU A 239 -12.53 -1.11 -26.28
CA LEU A 239 -12.81 -2.49 -26.68
C LEU A 239 -14.02 -2.58 -27.61
N ILE A 240 -15.09 -1.84 -27.32
CA ILE A 240 -16.26 -1.70 -28.21
C ILE A 240 -15.85 -1.08 -29.55
N SER A 241 -15.04 -0.01 -29.53
CA SER A 241 -14.53 0.63 -30.74
C SER A 241 -13.71 -0.34 -31.60
N LEU A 242 -12.85 -1.14 -30.97
CA LEU A 242 -12.08 -2.18 -31.65
C LEU A 242 -12.99 -3.25 -32.28
N CYS A 243 -14.02 -3.71 -31.56
CA CYS A 243 -14.99 -4.67 -32.10
C CYS A 243 -15.74 -4.10 -33.32
N ILE A 244 -16.15 -2.83 -33.28
CA ILE A 244 -16.79 -2.15 -34.41
C ILE A 244 -15.83 -2.07 -35.61
N LEU A 245 -14.57 -1.71 -35.39
CA LEU A 245 -13.55 -1.65 -36.46
C LEU A 245 -13.33 -3.02 -37.12
N VAL A 246 -13.21 -4.08 -36.33
CA VAL A 246 -13.09 -5.46 -36.85
C VAL A 246 -14.33 -5.85 -37.64
N PHE A 247 -15.53 -5.51 -37.15
CA PHE A 247 -16.78 -5.80 -37.83
C PHE A 247 -16.89 -5.07 -39.18
N VAL A 248 -16.54 -3.78 -39.23
CA VAL A 248 -16.50 -3.00 -40.48
C VAL A 248 -15.47 -3.58 -41.46
N PHE A 249 -14.30 -3.99 -40.98
CA PHE A 249 -13.29 -4.64 -41.80
C PHE A 249 -13.78 -5.98 -42.38
N LEU A 250 -14.49 -6.79 -41.60
CA LEU A 250 -15.10 -8.03 -42.08
C LEU A 250 -16.17 -7.77 -43.14
N ILE A 251 -17.03 -6.76 -42.95
CA ILE A 251 -18.01 -6.35 -43.98
C ILE A 251 -17.30 -5.90 -45.26
N TYR A 252 -16.25 -5.08 -45.14
CA TYR A 252 -15.47 -4.64 -46.29
C TYR A 252 -14.83 -5.81 -47.04
N LYS A 253 -14.25 -6.78 -46.31
CA LYS A 253 -13.71 -8.01 -46.91
C LYS A 253 -14.77 -8.87 -47.58
N LEU A 254 -15.96 -8.98 -46.98
CA LEU A 254 -17.10 -9.67 -47.59
C LEU A 254 -17.59 -8.97 -48.86
N ALA A 255 -17.62 -7.63 -48.88
CA ALA A 255 -17.98 -6.86 -50.06
C ALA A 255 -16.96 -7.03 -51.20
N LEU A 256 -15.66 -6.92 -50.90
CA LEU A 256 -14.59 -7.20 -51.86
C LEU A 256 -14.63 -8.64 -52.38
N TRP A 257 -14.88 -9.61 -51.49
CA TRP A 257 -15.02 -11.01 -51.88
C TRP A 257 -16.24 -11.20 -52.79
N ARG A 258 -17.36 -10.53 -52.50
CA ARG A 258 -18.55 -10.55 -53.35
C ARG A 258 -18.29 -9.96 -54.74
N GLU A 259 -17.57 -8.84 -54.84
CA GLU A 259 -17.18 -8.27 -56.14
C GLU A 259 -16.28 -9.22 -56.92
N LYS A 260 -15.28 -9.82 -56.24
CA LYS A 260 -14.39 -10.80 -56.85
C LYS A 260 -15.13 -12.05 -57.30
N VAL A 261 -16.02 -12.59 -56.47
CA VAL A 261 -16.83 -13.76 -56.80
C VAL A 261 -17.80 -13.42 -57.91
N ASN A 262 -18.48 -12.26 -57.92
CA ASN A 262 -19.36 -11.90 -59.02
C ASN A 262 -18.59 -11.72 -60.33
N GLY A 263 -17.40 -11.09 -60.29
CA GLY A 263 -16.53 -10.97 -61.46
C GLY A 263 -16.01 -12.33 -61.95
N GLU A 264 -15.59 -13.20 -61.03
CA GLU A 264 -15.22 -14.58 -61.35
C GLU A 264 -16.43 -15.43 -61.73
N LEU A 265 -17.64 -15.17 -61.24
CA LEU A 265 -18.85 -15.90 -61.63
C LEU A 265 -19.30 -15.48 -63.02
N ASP A 266 -19.10 -14.21 -63.40
CA ASP A 266 -19.33 -13.73 -64.76
C ASP A 266 -18.28 -14.30 -65.73
N ASP A 267 -16.99 -14.30 -65.35
CA ASP A 267 -15.92 -14.95 -66.13
C ASP A 267 -16.06 -16.49 -66.14
N TYR A 268 -16.52 -17.09 -65.05
CA TYR A 268 -16.80 -18.52 -64.96
C TYR A 268 -18.09 -18.87 -65.70
N LEU A 269 -19.12 -18.03 -65.75
CA LEU A 269 -20.28 -18.25 -66.63
C LEU A 269 -19.86 -18.15 -68.10
N TYR A 270 -19.04 -17.16 -68.46
CA TYR A 270 -18.51 -17.00 -69.81
C TYR A 270 -17.65 -18.20 -70.22
N THR A 271 -16.70 -18.60 -69.37
CA THR A 271 -15.85 -19.77 -69.62
C THR A 271 -16.57 -21.10 -69.40
N LEU A 272 -17.67 -21.17 -68.65
CA LEU A 272 -18.52 -22.37 -68.51
C LEU A 272 -19.50 -22.49 -69.69
N ILE A 273 -19.91 -21.39 -70.33
CA ILE A 273 -20.60 -21.41 -71.64
C ILE A 273 -19.60 -21.81 -72.73
N GLU A 274 -18.41 -21.23 -72.74
CA GLU A 274 -17.34 -21.56 -73.69
C GLU A 274 -16.82 -23.00 -73.49
N LYS A 275 -16.67 -23.44 -72.23
CA LYS A 275 -16.34 -24.83 -71.90
C LYS A 275 -17.53 -25.75 -72.00
N ALA A 276 -18.80 -25.35 -71.86
CA ALA A 276 -19.92 -26.24 -72.18
C ALA A 276 -19.95 -26.55 -73.68
N MET A 277 -19.62 -25.56 -74.52
CA MET A 277 -19.40 -25.79 -75.95
C MET A 277 -18.15 -26.63 -76.24
N ALA A 278 -17.06 -26.47 -75.48
CA ALA A 278 -15.84 -27.27 -75.67
C ALA A 278 -15.90 -28.67 -75.03
N LYS A 279 -16.71 -28.85 -73.98
CA LYS A 279 -16.87 -30.09 -73.19
C LYS A 279 -17.85 -31.06 -73.85
N GLU A 280 -18.80 -30.56 -74.66
CA GLU A 280 -19.56 -31.42 -75.58
C GLU A 280 -18.66 -32.00 -76.70
N ILE A 281 -17.48 -31.40 -76.93
CA ILE A 281 -16.47 -31.86 -77.90
C ILE A 281 -15.42 -32.78 -77.24
N GLU A 282 -15.04 -32.56 -75.98
CA GLU A 282 -14.04 -33.39 -75.29
C GLU A 282 -14.60 -34.60 -74.50
N GLU A 283 -15.88 -34.63 -74.12
CA GLU A 283 -16.49 -35.83 -73.49
C GLU A 283 -16.80 -36.97 -74.49
N MET A 284 -16.38 -36.83 -75.75
CA MET A 284 -16.23 -37.93 -76.72
C MET A 284 -14.93 -38.73 -76.55
N TYR A 285 -13.97 -38.30 -75.70
CA TYR A 285 -12.72 -39.05 -75.49
C TYR A 285 -12.25 -39.09 -74.02
N SER A 286 -12.28 -40.30 -73.46
CA SER A 286 -11.39 -40.84 -72.42
C SER A 286 -11.62 -40.48 -70.93
N GLY A 287 -12.26 -41.41 -70.20
CA GLY A 287 -11.56 -42.49 -69.50
C GLY A 287 -10.66 -42.21 -68.28
N ARG A 288 -11.18 -42.61 -67.10
CA ARG A 288 -10.54 -43.30 -65.93
C ARG A 288 -9.79 -42.51 -64.82
N ASN A 289 -10.28 -42.76 -63.59
CA ASN A 289 -9.65 -43.17 -62.31
C ASN A 289 -8.34 -42.50 -61.80
N LEU A 290 -8.29 -42.08 -60.53
CA LEU A 290 -7.74 -42.83 -59.37
C LEU A 290 -7.61 -41.94 -58.10
N TRP A 291 -7.43 -42.61 -56.96
CA TRP A 291 -7.42 -42.22 -55.54
C TRP A 291 -6.13 -41.55 -55.02
N ALA A 292 -6.21 -40.88 -53.85
CA ALA A 292 -5.30 -40.98 -52.67
C ALA A 292 -5.53 -39.76 -51.73
N ASP A 293 -6.06 -39.94 -50.52
CA ASP A 293 -5.37 -40.19 -49.23
C ASP A 293 -4.38 -39.11 -48.78
N LYS A 294 -4.66 -38.46 -47.63
CA LYS A 294 -3.69 -37.71 -46.81
C LYS A 294 -4.13 -37.77 -45.34
N ARG A 295 -3.34 -38.51 -44.57
CA ARG A 295 -3.36 -38.58 -43.11
C ARG A 295 -2.25 -37.71 -42.50
N ASP A 296 -2.54 -37.30 -41.26
CA ASP A 296 -1.66 -36.98 -40.14
C ASP A 296 -0.92 -35.62 -40.08
N LEU A 297 -1.50 -34.73 -39.27
CA LEU A 297 -0.84 -33.59 -38.64
C LEU A 297 -0.96 -33.73 -37.12
N GLN A 298 -0.01 -34.43 -36.50
CA GLN A 298 0.08 -34.57 -35.04
C GLN A 298 1.54 -34.49 -34.61
N LYS A 299 2.00 -33.27 -34.29
CA LYS A 299 3.19 -33.00 -33.45
C LYS A 299 3.32 -31.49 -33.18
N SER A 300 2.65 -31.00 -32.14
CA SER A 300 2.99 -29.75 -31.48
C SER A 300 2.22 -29.65 -30.16
N ASN A 301 2.76 -30.20 -29.06
CA ASN A 301 2.27 -29.89 -27.70
C ASN A 301 3.18 -30.36 -26.55
N GLU A 302 4.51 -30.28 -26.67
CA GLU A 302 5.41 -30.61 -25.53
C GLU A 302 6.60 -29.65 -25.34
N MET A 303 6.42 -28.34 -25.55
CA MET A 303 7.47 -27.35 -25.23
C MET A 303 6.94 -26.11 -24.49
N VAL A 304 6.16 -26.30 -23.41
CA VAL A 304 5.76 -25.18 -22.54
C VAL A 304 5.94 -25.46 -21.03
N LYS A 305 6.47 -26.62 -20.62
CA LYS A 305 6.39 -27.04 -19.20
C LYS A 305 7.65 -26.94 -18.34
N GLN A 306 8.68 -26.20 -18.72
CA GLN A 306 9.84 -26.00 -17.84
C GLN A 306 10.47 -24.62 -17.98
N ALA A 307 10.01 -23.69 -17.14
CA ALA A 307 10.84 -22.62 -16.55
C ALA A 307 9.96 -21.77 -15.63
N HIS A 308 9.95 -22.06 -14.34
CA HIS A 308 9.67 -21.07 -13.28
C HIS A 308 10.17 -21.65 -11.95
N ASN A 309 11.39 -21.30 -11.57
CA ASN A 309 11.81 -21.47 -10.19
C ASN A 309 12.88 -20.45 -9.77
N GLN A 310 12.59 -19.86 -8.60
CA GLN A 310 13.44 -19.06 -7.71
C GLN A 310 13.87 -17.65 -8.11
N VAL A 311 13.17 -16.64 -7.55
CA VAL A 311 13.65 -15.77 -6.46
C VAL A 311 12.39 -15.28 -5.72
N ASP A 312 12.22 -15.60 -4.43
CA ASP A 312 11.30 -14.87 -3.54
C ASP A 312 11.53 -15.28 -2.08
N ARG A 313 11.97 -14.35 -1.25
CA ARG A 313 11.85 -14.45 0.22
C ARG A 313 11.59 -13.06 0.81
N ILE A 314 10.38 -12.57 0.55
CA ILE A 314 9.49 -11.79 1.43
C ILE A 314 8.14 -11.87 0.73
N LYS A 315 7.15 -12.53 1.34
CA LYS A 315 5.81 -12.59 0.76
C LYS A 315 5.05 -11.32 1.15
N VAL A 316 5.00 -10.35 0.24
CA VAL A 316 4.06 -9.23 0.36
C VAL A 316 2.69 -9.75 -0.06
N THR A 317 1.77 -9.87 0.89
CA THR A 317 0.39 -10.24 0.56
C THR A 317 -0.44 -8.98 0.54
N MET A 318 -0.88 -8.61 -0.66
CA MET A 318 -1.80 -7.47 -0.84
C MET A 318 -3.22 -7.98 -0.65
N TYR A 319 -3.90 -7.47 0.37
CA TYR A 319 -5.30 -7.74 0.60
C TYR A 319 -6.11 -6.54 0.12
N ARG A 320 -6.81 -6.73 -1.00
CA ARG A 320 -7.87 -5.82 -1.40
C ARG A 320 -9.16 -6.31 -0.75
N GLN A 321 -9.34 -5.94 0.51
CA GLN A 321 -10.60 -6.16 1.20
C GLN A 321 -11.40 -4.88 1.08
N ASP A 322 -12.62 -4.96 0.54
CA ASP A 322 -13.53 -3.82 0.54
C ASP A 322 -13.85 -3.49 1.99
N ILE A 323 -13.19 -2.45 2.50
CA ILE A 323 -13.44 -1.88 3.82
C ILE A 323 -14.82 -1.23 3.75
N ASN A 324 -15.84 -2.03 4.06
CA ASN A 324 -17.22 -1.58 4.16
C ASN A 324 -17.38 -0.78 5.46
N LEU A 325 -17.46 0.54 5.31
CA LEU A 325 -17.95 1.50 6.31
C LEU A 325 -19.11 2.27 5.69
#